data_AF-A0A497ND03-F1
#
_entry.id   AF-A0A497ND03-F1
#
_cell.length_a   1.000
_cell.length_b   1.000
_cell.length_c   1.000
_cell.angle_alpha   90.00
_cell.angle_beta   90.00
_cell.angle_gamma   90.00
#
_symmetry.space_group_name_H-M   'P 1'
#
loop_
_entity.id
_entity.type
_entity.pdbx_description
1 polymer ?
#
loop_
_entity_poly.entity_id
_entity_poly.type
_entity_poly.pdbx_seq_one_letter_code
_entity_poly.pdbx_strand_id
1 'polypeptide(L)'
;MSRELERYIKRLFAPIIVFDGFEGIVTENIIIRVMVERLSDLLSKTATDYEAMVYLHTASLAAPLSEEWQNIYAYLFSKYHPREARKIGVYRDELTEAEKRKLLDLKKWLYKRQMSLKR
;
A
#
# COMPACT_ATOMS: atom_id res chain seq x y z
N MET A 1 -19.02 22.89 6.14
CA MET A 1 -18.30 21.90 5.32
C MET A 1 -19.07 20.59 5.37
N SER A 2 -19.36 19.92 4.25
CA SER A 2 -20.14 18.66 4.28
C SER A 2 -19.31 17.54 4.95
N ARG A 3 -19.97 16.64 5.69
CA ARG A 3 -19.31 15.48 6.35
C ARG A 3 -18.52 14.60 5.35
N GLU A 4 -18.97 14.61 4.10
CA GLU A 4 -18.35 13.83 3.03
C GLU A 4 -17.01 14.45 2.58
N LEU A 5 -16.97 15.77 2.41
CA LEU A 5 -15.74 16.50 2.08
C LEU A 5 -14.70 16.35 3.20
N GLU A 6 -15.13 16.42 4.47
CA GLU A 6 -14.26 16.19 5.62
C GLU A 6 -13.61 14.79 5.58
N ARG A 7 -14.39 13.75 5.24
CA ARG A 7 -13.88 12.39 5.09
C ARG A 7 -12.83 12.30 3.98
N TYR A 8 -13.03 12.95 2.84
CA TYR A 8 -12.08 12.94 1.73
C TYR A 8 -10.78 13.66 2.07
N ILE A 9 -10.88 14.84 2.71
CA ILE A 9 -9.71 15.57 3.21
C ILE A 9 -8.95 14.71 4.23
N LYS A 10 -9.65 14.11 5.20
CA LYS A 10 -9.04 13.22 6.20
C LYS A 10 -8.30 12.06 5.54
N ARG A 11 -8.90 11.43 4.52
CA ARG A 11 -8.27 10.33 3.79
C ARG A 11 -7.01 10.79 3.05
N LEU A 12 -7.05 11.94 2.38
CA LEU A 12 -5.90 12.46 1.63
C LEU A 12 -4.66 12.59 2.51
N PHE A 13 -4.85 13.10 3.73
CA PHE A 13 -3.78 13.32 4.71
C PHE A 13 -3.66 12.22 5.77
N ALA A 14 -4.33 11.08 5.62
CA ALA A 14 -4.21 9.99 6.58
C ALA A 14 -2.76 9.48 6.64
N PRO A 15 -2.25 9.01 7.80
CA PRO A 15 -0.89 8.49 7.90
C PRO A 15 -0.66 7.33 6.93
N ILE A 16 0.59 7.14 6.49
CA ILE A 16 1.00 5.94 5.76
C ILE A 16 1.30 4.88 6.81
N ILE A 17 0.64 3.72 6.71
CA ILE A 17 0.86 2.63 7.66
C ILE A 17 1.97 1.75 7.12
N VAL A 18 3.01 1.57 7.91
CA VAL A 18 4.13 0.66 7.68
C VAL A 18 4.13 -0.44 8.73
N PHE A 19 5.04 -1.41 8.59
CA PHE A 19 5.32 -2.35 9.66
C PHE A 19 5.93 -1.60 10.85
N ASP A 20 5.48 -1.93 12.07
CA ASP A 20 5.81 -1.18 13.28
C ASP A 20 7.34 -1.08 13.46
N GLY A 21 7.84 0.15 13.69
CA GLY A 21 9.27 0.43 13.86
C GLY A 21 10.02 0.79 12.57
N PHE A 22 9.34 0.83 11.42
CA PHE A 22 9.92 1.18 10.12
C PHE A 22 9.43 2.53 9.57
N GLU A 23 8.91 3.40 10.43
CA GLU A 23 8.37 4.71 10.05
C GLU A 23 9.41 5.59 9.34
N GLY A 24 10.70 5.42 9.69
CA GLY A 24 11.82 6.15 9.09
C GLY A 24 12.11 5.80 7.62
N ILE A 25 11.51 4.75 7.07
CA ILE A 25 11.66 4.37 5.64
C ILE A 25 10.79 5.23 4.72
N VAL A 26 9.74 5.86 5.26
CA VAL A 26 8.79 6.65 4.46
C VAL A 26 9.46 7.96 4.03
N THR A 27 9.97 7.98 2.80
CA THR A 27 10.57 9.16 2.17
C THR A 27 9.53 10.13 1.60
N GLU A 28 9.95 11.35 1.27
CA GLU A 28 9.10 12.35 0.61
C GLU A 28 8.52 11.84 -0.72
N ASN A 29 9.33 11.13 -1.53
CA ASN A 29 8.87 10.53 -2.79
C ASN A 29 7.74 9.51 -2.56
N ILE A 30 7.81 8.72 -1.48
CA ILE A 30 6.75 7.79 -1.10
C ILE A 30 5.48 8.57 -0.72
N ILE A 31 5.61 9.64 0.08
CA ILE A 31 4.49 10.48 0.49
C ILE A 31 3.79 11.08 -0.72
N ILE A 32 4.54 11.70 -1.64
CA ILE A 32 4.01 12.31 -2.86
C ILE A 32 3.29 11.25 -3.70
N ARG A 33 3.89 10.06 -3.90
CA ARG A 33 3.27 9.00 -4.68
C ARG A 33 1.97 8.51 -4.06
N VAL A 34 1.94 8.30 -2.74
CA VAL A 34 0.71 7.93 -2.01
C VAL A 34 -0.37 9.00 -2.19
N MET A 35 -0.03 10.29 -2.10
CA MET A 35 -1.00 11.36 -2.30
C MET A 35 -1.61 11.33 -3.70
N VAL A 36 -0.78 11.15 -4.75
CA VAL A 36 -1.26 11.03 -6.13
C VAL A 36 -2.19 9.83 -6.31
N GLU A 37 -1.82 8.67 -5.77
CA GLU A 37 -2.65 7.45 -5.87
C GLU A 37 -3.98 7.63 -5.12
N ARG A 38 -3.99 8.26 -3.93
CA ARG A 38 -5.22 8.56 -3.19
C ARG A 38 -6.11 9.55 -3.93
N LEU A 39 -5.54 10.55 -4.60
CA LEU A 39 -6.29 11.51 -5.42
C LEU A 39 -6.95 10.85 -6.63
N SER A 40 -6.31 9.83 -7.22
CA SER A 40 -6.85 9.11 -8.38
C SER A 40 -8.14 8.33 -8.08
N ASP A 41 -8.36 7.92 -6.83
CA ASP A 41 -9.58 7.27 -6.36
C ASP A 41 -9.90 7.70 -4.91
N LEU A 42 -10.41 8.93 -4.75
CA LEU A 42 -10.79 9.51 -3.46
C LEU A 42 -11.99 8.80 -2.80
N LEU A 43 -12.80 8.10 -3.59
CA LEU A 43 -14.03 7.45 -3.12
C LEU A 43 -13.79 6.05 -2.57
N SER A 44 -12.68 5.41 -2.93
CA SER A 44 -12.26 4.11 -2.40
C SER A 44 -12.38 4.01 -0.87
N LYS A 45 -12.75 2.81 -0.41
CA LYS A 45 -12.74 2.47 1.03
C LYS A 45 -11.63 1.48 1.35
N THR A 46 -10.52 1.57 0.63
CA THR A 46 -9.32 0.75 0.79
C THR A 46 -8.06 1.59 0.63
N ALA A 47 -6.94 1.12 1.19
CA ALA A 47 -5.63 1.72 0.93
C ALA A 47 -5.26 1.50 -0.54
N THR A 48 -4.33 2.29 -1.06
CA THR A 48 -3.86 2.15 -2.44
C THR A 48 -2.95 0.92 -2.59
N ASP A 49 -2.76 0.45 -3.82
CA ASP A 49 -1.81 -0.62 -4.12
C ASP A 49 -0.37 -0.20 -3.73
N TYR A 50 -0.03 1.07 -3.90
CA TYR A 50 1.28 1.60 -3.51
C TYR A 50 1.48 1.55 -1.99
N GLU A 51 0.47 1.90 -1.19
CA GLU A 51 0.55 1.78 0.27
C GLU A 51 0.68 0.33 0.73
N ALA A 52 -0.04 -0.61 0.09
CA ALA A 52 0.13 -2.03 0.35
C ALA A 52 1.55 -2.51 0.01
N MET A 53 2.12 -2.02 -1.10
CA MET A 53 3.51 -2.32 -1.50
C MET A 53 4.51 -1.82 -0.45
N VAL A 54 4.34 -0.57 0.02
CA VAL A 54 5.21 0.03 1.05
C VAL A 54 5.11 -0.76 2.36
N TYR A 55 3.90 -1.12 2.79
CA TYR A 55 3.70 -1.95 3.98
C TYR A 55 4.42 -3.29 3.85
N LEU A 56 4.21 -4.02 2.75
CA LEU A 56 4.85 -5.31 2.52
C LEU A 56 6.38 -5.21 2.39
N HIS A 57 6.90 -4.11 1.83
CA HIS A 57 8.34 -3.84 1.81
C HIS A 57 8.88 -3.70 3.24
N THR A 58 8.25 -2.89 4.09
CA THR A 58 8.70 -2.75 5.48
C THR A 58 8.54 -4.04 6.29
N ALA A 59 7.50 -4.83 6.03
CA ALA A 59 7.30 -6.12 6.66
C ALA A 59 8.38 -7.14 6.25
N SER A 60 8.79 -7.15 4.97
CA SER A 60 9.83 -8.06 4.48
C SER A 60 11.22 -7.75 5.04
N LEU A 61 11.47 -6.51 5.44
CA LEU A 61 12.68 -6.12 6.16
C LEU A 61 12.70 -6.60 7.62
N ALA A 62 11.52 -6.74 8.24
CA ALA A 62 11.39 -7.24 9.60
C ALA A 62 11.53 -8.76 9.67
N ALA A 63 10.90 -9.49 8.74
CA ALA A 63 10.93 -10.93 8.66
C ALA A 63 10.65 -11.43 7.22
N PRO A 64 11.13 -12.63 6.83
CA PRO A 64 10.77 -13.22 5.55
C PRO A 64 9.25 -13.33 5.37
N LEU A 65 8.75 -12.88 4.22
CA LEU A 65 7.35 -13.06 3.86
C LEU A 65 7.06 -14.53 3.53
N SER A 66 5.84 -14.98 3.77
CA SER A 66 5.37 -16.24 3.17
C SER A 66 5.32 -16.12 1.65
N GLU A 67 5.35 -17.24 0.95
CA GLU A 67 5.34 -17.29 -0.52
C GLU A 67 4.19 -16.46 -1.14
N GLU A 68 2.98 -16.56 -0.60
CA GLU A 68 1.83 -15.79 -1.09
C GLU A 68 2.02 -14.28 -0.91
N TRP A 69 2.55 -13.83 0.23
CA TRP A 69 2.83 -12.41 0.46
C TRP A 69 4.00 -11.92 -0.38
N GLN A 70 4.98 -12.78 -0.65
CA GLN A 70 6.07 -12.49 -1.56
C GLN A 70 5.57 -12.32 -3.00
N ASN A 71 4.66 -13.18 -3.46
CA ASN A 71 4.01 -13.05 -4.77
C ASN A 71 3.20 -11.75 -4.88
N ILE A 72 2.43 -11.42 -3.84
CA ILE A 72 1.67 -10.15 -3.79
C ILE A 72 2.63 -8.95 -3.83
N TYR A 73 3.71 -8.99 -3.05
CA TYR A 73 4.71 -7.93 -3.06
C TYR A 73 5.39 -7.81 -4.43
N ALA A 74 5.79 -8.92 -5.05
CA ALA A 74 6.40 -8.96 -6.37
C ALA A 74 5.47 -8.40 -7.46
N TYR A 75 4.17 -8.73 -7.42
CA TYR A 75 3.16 -8.17 -8.31
C TYR A 75 3.04 -6.65 -8.14
N LEU A 76 2.91 -6.17 -6.90
CA LEU A 76 2.82 -4.73 -6.63
C LEU A 76 4.11 -4.00 -7.03
N PHE A 77 5.26 -4.57 -6.71
CA PHE A 77 6.56 -4.03 -7.09
C PHE A 77 6.70 -3.96 -8.62
N SER A 78 6.26 -4.98 -9.34
CA SER A 78 6.25 -5.00 -10.81
C SER A 78 5.33 -3.95 -11.42
N LYS A 79 4.21 -3.65 -10.77
CA LYS A 79 3.27 -2.59 -11.20
C LYS A 79 3.92 -1.20 -11.15
N TYR A 80 4.71 -0.90 -10.13
CA TYR A 80 5.30 0.43 -9.91
C TYR A 80 6.74 0.56 -10.40
N HIS A 81 7.49 -0.54 -10.45
CA HIS A 81 8.91 -0.62 -10.81
C HIS A 81 9.18 -1.75 -11.81
N PRO A 82 8.52 -1.74 -13.00
CA PRO A 82 8.56 -2.87 -13.93
C PRO A 82 9.95 -3.13 -14.52
N ARG A 83 10.81 -2.11 -14.63
CA ARG A 83 12.17 -2.28 -15.18
C ARG A 83 13.07 -2.96 -14.16
N GLU A 84 12.99 -2.52 -12.91
CA GLU A 84 13.73 -3.05 -11.78
C GLU A 84 13.29 -4.49 -11.48
N ALA A 85 11.99 -4.75 -11.46
CA ALA A 85 11.43 -6.09 -11.24
C ALA A 85 11.91 -7.10 -12.28
N ARG A 86 11.96 -6.72 -13.56
CA ARG A 86 12.52 -7.57 -14.62
C ARG A 86 14.02 -7.79 -14.46
N LYS A 87 14.76 -6.73 -14.10
CA LYS A 87 16.22 -6.80 -13.90
C LYS A 87 16.61 -7.80 -12.80
N ILE A 88 15.84 -7.85 -11.71
CA ILE A 88 16.11 -8.74 -10.57
C ILE A 88 15.35 -10.07 -10.63
N GLY A 89 14.62 -10.34 -11.72
CA GLY A 89 13.95 -11.63 -11.94
C GLY A 89 12.70 -11.88 -11.08
N VAL A 90 12.06 -10.84 -10.55
CA VAL A 90 10.84 -10.95 -9.71
C VAL A 90 9.59 -10.40 -10.41
N TYR A 91 9.67 -10.13 -11.71
CA TYR A 91 8.56 -9.57 -12.46
C TYR A 91 7.33 -10.50 -12.42
N ARG A 92 6.18 -9.94 -12.06
CA ARG A 92 4.90 -10.61 -11.99
C ARG A 92 3.78 -9.64 -12.34
N ASP A 93 2.91 -10.04 -13.26
CA ASP A 93 1.79 -9.25 -13.77
C ASP A 93 0.43 -9.82 -13.38
N GLU A 94 0.39 -11.01 -12.78
CA GLU A 94 -0.84 -11.67 -12.36
C GLU A 94 -0.80 -12.15 -10.91
N LEU A 95 -2.00 -12.15 -10.29
CA LEU A 95 -2.26 -12.76 -9.00
C LEU A 95 -3.33 -13.85 -9.16
N THR A 96 -3.20 -14.92 -8.39
CA THR A 96 -4.29 -15.88 -8.20
C THR A 96 -5.48 -15.22 -7.50
N GLU A 97 -6.67 -15.82 -7.60
CA GLU A 97 -7.86 -15.29 -6.91
C GLU A 97 -7.70 -15.27 -5.38
N ALA A 98 -6.95 -16.22 -4.82
CA ALA A 98 -6.62 -16.23 -3.39
C ALA A 98 -5.73 -15.04 -3.01
N GLU A 99 -4.68 -14.77 -3.77
CA GLU A 99 -3.77 -13.63 -3.56
C GLU A 99 -4.50 -12.29 -3.75
N LYS A 100 -5.38 -12.17 -4.75
CA LYS A 100 -6.22 -10.97 -4.94
C LYS A 100 -7.10 -10.69 -3.72
N ARG A 101 -7.72 -11.72 -3.14
CA ARG A 101 -8.52 -11.59 -1.91
C ARG A 101 -7.67 -11.15 -0.72
N LYS A 102 -6.49 -11.76 -0.53
CA LYS A 102 -5.55 -11.37 0.53
C LYS A 102 -5.07 -9.94 0.40
N LEU A 103 -4.72 -9.52 -0.81
CA LEU A 103 -4.34 -8.12 -1.08
C LEU A 103 -5.49 -7.16 -0.77
N LEU A 104 -6.72 -7.50 -1.18
CA LEU A 104 -7.89 -6.68 -0.87
C LEU A 104 -8.11 -6.56 0.65
N ASP A 105 -7.97 -7.65 1.39
CA ASP A 105 -8.16 -7.66 2.84
C ASP A 105 -7.06 -6.87 3.55
N LEU A 106 -5.80 -6.98 3.10
CA LEU A 106 -4.71 -6.11 3.56
C LEU A 106 -5.03 -4.63 3.34
N LYS A 107 -5.46 -4.26 2.13
CA LYS A 107 -5.80 -2.87 1.79
C LYS A 107 -6.96 -2.33 2.63
N LYS A 108 -7.97 -3.16 2.93
CA LYS A 108 -9.08 -2.80 3.85
C LYS A 108 -8.57 -2.60 5.28
N TRP A 109 -7.69 -3.48 5.76
CA TRP A 109 -7.11 -3.38 7.09
C TRP A 109 -6.26 -2.12 7.25
N LEU A 110 -5.40 -1.82 6.26
CA LEU A 110 -4.60 -0.59 6.22
C LEU A 110 -5.50 0.65 6.27
N TYR A 111 -6.51 0.71 5.40
CA TYR A 111 -7.48 1.82 5.39
C TYR A 111 -8.17 2.02 6.74
N LYS A 112 -8.61 0.93 7.38
CA LYS A 112 -9.25 1.00 8.70
C LYS A 112 -8.29 1.61 9.74
N ARG A 113 -7.03 1.17 9.76
CA ARG A 113 -5.99 1.73 10.65
C ARG A 113 -5.79 3.22 10.39
N GLN A 114 -5.58 3.61 9.13
CA GLN A 114 -5.40 5.00 8.70
C GLN A 114 -6.50 5.94 9.19
N MET A 115 -7.75 5.50 9.05
CA MET A 115 -8.91 6.31 9.42
C MET A 115 -9.19 6.31 10.93
N SER A 116 -8.71 5.30 11.67
CA SER A 116 -8.85 5.19 13.13
C SER A 116 -7.83 6.01 13.90
N LEU A 117 -6.65 6.26 13.33
CA LEU A 117 -5.62 7.07 13.98
C LEU A 117 -6.13 8.51 14.10
N LYS A 118 -6.11 9.04 15.33
CA LYS A 118 -6.34 10.45 15.60
C LYS A 118 -5.00 11.16 15.40
N ARG A 119 -5.00 12.22 14.58
CA ARG A 119 -3.94 13.21 14.57
C ARG A 119 -4.17 14.19 15.71
#